data_AF-A0A957MHB0-F1
#
_entry.id   AF-A0A957MHB0-F1
#
_cell.length_a   1.000
_cell.length_b   1.000
_cell.length_c   1.000
_cell.angle_alpha   90.00
_cell.angle_beta   90.00
_cell.angle_gamma   90.00
#
_symmetry.space_group_name_H-M   'P 1'
#
loop_
_entity.id
_entity.type
_entity.pdbx_description
1 polymer ?
#
loop_
_entity_poly.entity_id
_entity_poly.type
_entity_poly.pdbx_seq_one_letter_code
_entity_poly.pdbx_strand_id
1 'polypeptide(L)'
;MGAEENRIAGHGIVHAMGIWLATVDYALKRTPSGTIAGTVRVTNGERDLTPGSLFAEDLVLELEDGTWSAMVPSSGNSHRGFYHVKLDSVPQPPPVPRTLPVEDTL
;
A
#
# COMPACT_ATOMS: atom_id res chain seq x y z
N MET A 1 -17.33 -17.68 16.04
CA MET A 1 -16.56 -16.47 16.42
C MET A 1 -15.31 -16.48 15.52
N GLY A 2 -15.10 -15.53 14.59
CA GLY A 2 -13.89 -15.57 13.74
C GLY A 2 -13.96 -14.99 12.32
N ALA A 3 -14.97 -14.17 11.97
CA ALA A 3 -15.03 -13.55 10.63
C ALA A 3 -14.46 -12.11 10.58
N GLU A 4 -14.37 -11.43 11.72
CA GLU A 4 -13.96 -10.01 11.80
C GLU A 4 -12.45 -9.81 11.81
N GLU A 5 -11.67 -10.69 12.45
CA GLU A 5 -10.21 -10.55 12.57
C GLU A 5 -9.45 -10.60 11.24
N ASN A 6 -10.13 -10.94 10.14
CA ASN A 6 -9.50 -11.14 8.83
C ASN A 6 -9.76 -9.98 7.85
N ARG A 7 -10.48 -8.93 8.26
CA ARG A 7 -10.79 -7.76 7.42
C ARG A 7 -10.06 -6.53 7.95
N ILE A 8 -9.41 -5.82 7.07
CA ILE A 8 -8.63 -4.62 7.38
C ILE A 8 -9.15 -3.52 6.45
N ALA A 9 -9.78 -2.49 6.98
CA ALA A 9 -10.28 -1.36 6.21
C ALA A 9 -9.86 -0.06 6.89
N GLY A 10 -9.61 0.97 6.10
CA GLY A 10 -9.12 2.24 6.63
C GLY A 10 -8.60 3.15 5.53
N HIS A 11 -7.88 4.18 5.95
CA HIS A 11 -7.25 5.14 5.06
C HIS A 11 -5.76 4.84 4.93
N GLY A 12 -5.21 5.05 3.74
CA GLY A 12 -3.81 4.78 3.47
C GLY A 12 -3.22 5.72 2.44
N ILE A 13 -1.94 5.50 2.17
CA ILE A 13 -1.18 6.27 1.19
C ILE A 13 -0.50 5.29 0.25
N VAL A 14 -0.59 5.57 -1.06
CA VAL A 14 0.14 4.84 -2.08
C VAL A 14 1.38 5.64 -2.46
N HIS A 15 2.52 4.98 -2.41
CA HIS A 15 3.82 5.48 -2.84
C HIS A 15 4.37 4.66 -3.99
N ALA A 16 5.28 5.24 -4.77
CA ALA A 16 6.16 4.49 -5.65
C ALA A 16 7.56 5.07 -5.58
N MET A 17 8.57 4.23 -5.41
CA MET A 17 9.98 4.67 -5.31
C MET A 17 10.21 5.77 -4.25
N GLY A 18 9.44 5.76 -3.16
CA GLY A 18 9.49 6.78 -2.11
C GLY A 18 8.79 8.10 -2.44
N ILE A 19 8.12 8.19 -3.60
CA ILE A 19 7.34 9.34 -4.03
C ILE A 19 5.88 9.11 -3.65
N TRP A 20 5.24 10.12 -3.06
CA TRP A 20 3.80 10.12 -2.81
C TRP A 20 3.03 10.13 -4.13
N LEU A 21 2.12 9.17 -4.31
CA LEU A 21 1.24 9.13 -5.47
C LEU A 21 -0.19 9.52 -5.10
N ALA A 22 -0.77 8.88 -4.08
CA ALA A 22 -2.19 9.05 -3.78
C ALA A 22 -2.56 8.79 -2.32
N THR A 23 -3.60 9.45 -1.84
CA THR A 23 -4.36 9.03 -0.66
C THR A 23 -5.47 8.08 -1.10
N VAL A 24 -5.71 7.03 -0.31
CA VAL A 24 -6.67 5.98 -0.65
C VAL A 24 -7.52 5.54 0.53
N ASP A 25 -8.72 5.05 0.23
CA ASP A 25 -9.49 4.18 1.11
C ASP A 25 -9.22 2.73 0.71
N TYR A 26 -8.97 1.84 1.66
CA TYR A 26 -8.80 0.42 1.38
C TYR A 26 -9.80 -0.45 2.16
N ALA A 27 -10.10 -1.60 1.57
CA ALA A 27 -10.82 -2.69 2.21
C ALA A 27 -10.16 -4.01 1.79
N LEU A 28 -9.37 -4.56 2.69
CA LEU A 28 -8.52 -5.73 2.51
C LEU A 28 -9.06 -6.90 3.33
N LYS A 29 -8.74 -8.09 2.87
CA LYS A 29 -9.03 -9.34 3.56
C LYS A 29 -7.80 -10.23 3.53
N ARG A 30 -7.42 -10.77 4.68
CA ARG A 30 -6.44 -11.83 4.77
C ARG A 30 -7.15 -13.17 4.47
N THR A 31 -6.53 -13.96 3.62
CA THR A 31 -7.04 -15.26 3.17
C THR A 31 -6.50 -16.37 4.07
N PRO A 32 -7.10 -17.58 4.06
CA PRO A 32 -6.58 -18.71 4.83
C PRO A 32 -5.14 -19.11 4.47
N SER A 33 -4.68 -18.80 3.25
CA SER A 33 -3.30 -19.02 2.80
C SER A 33 -2.32 -17.92 3.27
N GLY A 34 -2.78 -16.93 4.04
CA GLY A 34 -1.96 -15.82 4.53
C GLY A 34 -1.82 -14.65 3.56
N THR A 35 -2.31 -14.78 2.32
CA THR A 35 -2.31 -13.69 1.33
C THR A 35 -3.31 -12.61 1.74
N ILE A 36 -2.94 -11.33 1.62
CA ILE A 36 -3.84 -10.19 1.84
C ILE A 36 -4.24 -9.62 0.47
N ALA A 37 -5.54 -9.49 0.21
CA ALA A 37 -6.06 -8.93 -1.03
C ALA A 37 -7.37 -8.17 -0.79
N GLY A 38 -7.71 -7.24 -1.68
CA GLY A 38 -8.95 -6.49 -1.57
C GLY A 38 -9.05 -5.34 -2.56
N THR A 39 -9.75 -4.29 -2.15
CA THR A 39 -10.00 -3.10 -2.96
C THR A 39 -9.30 -1.88 -2.40
N VAL A 40 -8.80 -1.04 -3.29
CA VAL A 40 -8.25 0.30 -3.02
C VAL A 40 -9.01 1.32 -3.86
N ARG A 41 -9.38 2.43 -3.24
CA ARG A 41 -10.03 3.57 -3.88
C ARG A 41 -9.19 4.81 -3.69
N VAL A 42 -8.73 5.41 -4.78
CA VAL A 42 -8.06 6.71 -4.75
C VAL A 42 -9.05 7.81 -4.37
N THR A 43 -8.72 8.55 -3.32
CA THR A 43 -9.49 9.70 -2.84
C THR A 43 -8.84 11.03 -3.24
N ASN A 44 -7.50 11.06 -3.35
CA ASN A 44 -6.72 12.23 -3.78
C ASN A 44 -5.41 11.79 -4.45
N GLY A 45 -4.91 12.57 -5.43
CA GLY A 45 -3.62 12.32 -6.11
C GLY A 45 -3.72 11.57 -7.45
N GLU A 46 -2.65 10.85 -7.79
CA GLU A 46 -2.50 10.07 -9.01
C GLU A 46 -3.56 8.96 -9.06
N ARG A 47 -4.21 8.84 -10.22
CA ARG A 47 -5.29 7.89 -10.39
C ARG A 47 -4.89 6.68 -11.19
N ASP A 48 -3.82 6.69 -11.97
CA ASP A 48 -3.38 5.54 -12.75
C ASP A 48 -2.41 4.64 -11.98
N LEU A 49 -3.01 3.72 -11.22
CA LEU A 49 -2.33 2.64 -10.52
C LEU A 49 -2.53 1.30 -11.25
N THR A 50 -2.78 1.32 -12.56
CA THR A 50 -3.06 0.09 -13.32
C THR A 50 -1.78 -0.75 -13.49
N PRO A 51 -1.89 -2.07 -13.76
CA PRO A 51 -0.73 -2.96 -13.95
C PRO A 51 0.20 -2.58 -15.13
N GLY A 52 -0.22 -1.65 -16.00
CA GLY A 52 0.59 -1.13 -17.11
C GLY A 52 1.14 0.29 -16.87
N SER A 53 0.90 0.86 -15.68
CA SER A 53 1.45 2.14 -15.28
C SER A 53 2.96 2.04 -15.07
N LEU A 54 3.67 3.16 -15.28
CA LEU A 54 5.12 3.27 -15.07
C LEU A 54 5.55 2.85 -13.66
N PHE A 55 4.67 3.00 -12.68
CA PHE A 55 4.95 2.72 -11.27
C PHE A 55 4.48 1.35 -10.81
N ALA A 56 3.83 0.55 -11.66
CA ALA A 56 3.07 -0.63 -11.25
C ALA A 56 3.87 -1.66 -10.43
N GLU A 57 5.18 -1.77 -10.69
CA GLU A 57 6.08 -2.70 -9.99
C GLU A 57 6.61 -2.17 -8.66
N ASP A 58 6.55 -0.85 -8.44
CA ASP A 58 7.11 -0.17 -7.27
C ASP A 58 6.06 0.36 -6.29
N LEU A 59 4.79 0.02 -6.52
CA LEU A 59 3.70 0.50 -5.68
C LEU A 59 3.79 -0.08 -4.26
N VAL A 60 3.71 0.80 -3.28
CA VAL A 60 3.69 0.48 -1.85
C VAL A 60 2.45 1.12 -1.23
N LEU A 61 1.68 0.33 -0.50
CA LEU A 61 0.58 0.83 0.32
C LEU A 61 1.06 0.97 1.77
N GLU A 62 1.04 2.21 2.26
CA GLU A 62 1.11 2.54 3.68
C GLU A 62 -0.31 2.53 4.27
N LEU A 63 -0.49 1.76 5.34
CA LEU A 63 -1.73 1.65 6.11
C LEU A 63 -1.80 2.72 7.21
N GLU A 64 -2.98 2.90 7.79
CA GLU A 64 -3.24 3.92 8.81
C GLU A 64 -2.37 3.79 10.07
N ASP A 65 -1.96 2.57 10.41
CA ASP A 65 -1.06 2.29 11.54
C ASP A 65 0.43 2.55 11.22
N GLY A 66 0.72 3.06 10.02
CA GLY A 66 2.07 3.33 9.53
C GLY A 66 2.80 2.08 9.06
N THR A 67 2.15 0.92 8.93
CA THR A 67 2.75 -0.27 8.31
C THR A 67 2.66 -0.23 6.79
N TRP A 68 3.73 -0.66 6.12
CA TRP A 68 3.89 -0.53 4.68
C TRP A 68 3.99 -1.91 4.04
N SER A 69 3.38 -2.10 2.87
CA SER A 69 3.52 -3.33 2.09
C SER A 69 3.53 -3.07 0.59
N ALA A 70 4.32 -3.87 -0.13
CA ALA A 70 4.29 -3.90 -1.59
C ALA A 70 2.87 -4.23 -2.07
N MET A 71 2.32 -3.35 -2.89
CA MET A 71 0.96 -3.41 -3.39
C MET A 71 1.01 -3.75 -4.88
N VAL A 72 0.38 -4.85 -5.25
CA VAL A 72 0.28 -5.27 -6.66
C VAL A 72 -1.15 -5.12 -7.13
N PRO A 73 -1.45 -4.15 -8.02
CA PRO A 73 -2.72 -4.07 -8.70
C PRO A 73 -2.92 -5.27 -9.62
N SER A 74 -4.11 -5.87 -9.55
CA SER A 74 -4.51 -6.99 -10.41
C SER A 74 -5.50 -6.57 -11.49
N SER A 75 -6.36 -5.61 -11.17
CA SER A 75 -7.30 -4.98 -12.08
C SER A 75 -7.71 -3.62 -11.52
N GLY A 76 -8.27 -2.75 -12.36
CA GLY A 76 -8.79 -1.48 -11.90
C GLY A 76 -9.35 -0.60 -13.00
N ASN A 77 -9.84 0.56 -12.59
CA ASN A 77 -10.37 1.59 -13.46
C ASN A 77 -9.83 2.95 -13.01
N SER A 78 -8.87 3.49 -13.76
CA SER A 78 -8.22 4.77 -13.48
C SER A 78 -9.17 5.96 -13.51
N HIS A 79 -10.18 5.95 -14.39
CA HIS A 79 -11.21 7.00 -14.40
C HIS A 79 -11.99 7.07 -13.08
N ARG A 80 -12.27 5.91 -12.46
CA ARG A 80 -12.98 5.80 -11.18
C ARG A 80 -12.05 5.79 -9.96
N GLY A 81 -10.76 5.57 -10.15
CA GLY A 81 -9.77 5.42 -9.09
C GLY A 81 -9.98 4.16 -8.24
N PHE A 82 -10.57 3.09 -8.79
CA PHE A 82 -10.85 1.85 -8.05
C PHE A 82 -10.00 0.70 -8.56
N TYR A 83 -9.39 -0.04 -7.64
CA TYR A 83 -8.40 -1.07 -7.91
C TYR A 83 -8.63 -2.31 -7.06
N HIS A 84 -8.47 -3.50 -7.66
CA HIS A 84 -8.26 -4.73 -6.91
C HIS A 84 -6.78 -4.96 -6.74
N VAL A 85 -6.34 -5.16 -5.51
CA VAL A 85 -4.92 -5.27 -5.18
C VAL A 85 -4.65 -6.50 -4.33
N LYS A 86 -3.41 -6.98 -4.40
CA LYS A 86 -2.83 -7.95 -3.49
C LYS A 86 -1.64 -7.29 -2.79
N LEU A 87 -1.43 -7.60 -1.51
CA LEU A 87 -0.19 -7.24 -0.83
C LEU A 87 0.77 -8.42 -0.91
N ASP A 88 1.94 -8.20 -1.52
CA ASP A 88 2.94 -9.25 -1.77
C ASP A 88 3.98 -9.41 -0.66
N SER A 89 3.99 -8.48 0.31
CA SER A 89 4.84 -8.54 1.49
C SER A 89 4.02 -8.50 2.78
N VAL A 90 4.57 -9.08 3.84
CA VAL A 90 4.04 -8.85 5.20
C VAL A 90 4.17 -7.35 5.50
N PRO A 91 3.11 -6.66 5.97
CA PRO A 91 3.22 -5.26 6.37
C PRO A 91 4.38 -5.07 7.35
N GLN A 92 5.32 -4.20 6.99
CA GLN A 92 6.50 -3.91 7.77
C GLN A 92 6.30 -2.60 8.55
N PRO A 93 6.85 -2.47 9.77
CA PRO A 93 6.91 -1.18 10.44
C PRO A 93 7.68 -0.17 9.56
N PRO A 94 7.43 1.14 9.73
CA PRO A 94 8.07 2.16 8.91
C PRO A 94 9.59 1.98 8.98
N PRO A 95 10.32 2.12 7.85
CA PRO A 95 11.77 2.03 7.88
C PRO A 95 12.29 3.05 8.88
N VAL A 96 12.94 2.57 9.96
CA VAL A 96 13.57 3.45 10.95
C VAL A 96 14.46 4.40 10.18
N PRO A 97 14.31 5.73 10.33
CA PRO A 97 15.24 6.68 9.75
C PRO A 97 16.63 6.22 10.14
N ARG A 98 17.45 5.84 9.15
CA ARG A 98 18.86 5.57 9.42
C ARG A 98 19.42 6.92 9.85
N THR A 99 19.59 7.13 11.15
CA THR A 99 20.38 8.24 11.65
C THR A 99 21.74 8.09 10.98
N LEU A 100 22.07 9.00 10.07
CA LEU A 100 23.43 9.06 9.54
C LEU A 100 24.33 9.19 10.78
N PRO A 101 25.32 8.32 10.98
CA PRO A 101 26.31 8.58 12.01
C PRO A 101 26.92 9.94 11.65
N VAL A 102 26.69 10.94 12.50
CA VAL A 102 27.50 12.16 12.48
C VAL A 102 28.87 11.67 12.92
N GLU A 103 29.76 11.42 11.96
CA GLU A 103 31.18 11.27 12.23
C GLU A 103 31.66 12.64 12.73
N ASP A 104 31.62 12.82 14.05
CA ASP A 104 32.23 13.93 14.76
C ASP A 104 33.73 13.85 14.47
N THR A 105 34.17 14.55 13.43
CA THR A 105 35.59 14.67 13.12
C THR A 105 36.15 15.72 14.06
N LEU A 106 36.84 15.23 15.09
CA LEU A 106 37.60 15.99 16.09
C LEU A 106 38.53 17.06 15.49
#